data_AF-C7DI90-F1
#
_entry.id   AF-C7DI90-F1
#
_cell.length_a   1.000
_cell.length_b   1.000
_cell.length_c   1.000
_cell.angle_alpha   90.00
_cell.angle_beta   90.00
_cell.angle_gamma   90.00
#
_symmetry.space_group_name_H-M   'P 1'
#
loop_
_entity.id
_entity.type
_entity.pdbx_description
1 polymer ?
#
loop_
_entity_poly.entity_id
_entity_poly.type
_entity_poly.pdbx_seq_one_letter_code
_entity_poly.pdbx_strand_id
1 'polypeptide(L)'
;MVVAHIIQVPMPTDVLITIILIAVLEVGLSIFLQRKLINQKKMRSLTRKMNEKSKELRELIKSNAAQDVIASKQKEIYPLMMEQTKHQFKSFVILPIFLAIYYVVLPAMFGSKNYFFMGLGYLEVFFVVVFVMGIISSVIVLLYDRKKAKLEAEEEKAASS
;
A
#
# COMPACT_ATOMS: atom_id res chain seq x y z
N MET A 1 45.02 -12.34 -4.21
CA MET A 1 43.59 -11.98 -4.19
C MET A 1 43.42 -10.88 -3.15
N VAL A 2 43.36 -9.62 -3.58
CA VAL A 2 43.27 -8.48 -2.67
C VAL A 2 41.85 -8.47 -2.13
N VAL A 3 41.69 -8.85 -0.86
CA VAL A 3 40.44 -8.64 -0.12
C VAL A 3 40.32 -7.13 0.02
N ALA A 4 39.55 -6.49 -0.86
CA ALA A 4 39.17 -5.11 -0.69
C ALA A 4 38.38 -5.03 0.61
N HIS A 5 39.03 -4.60 1.70
CA HIS A 5 38.32 -4.17 2.88
C HIS A 5 37.46 -2.98 2.44
N ILE A 6 36.17 -3.23 2.22
CA ILE A 6 35.18 -2.17 2.12
C ILE A 6 35.27 -1.45 3.47
N ILE A 7 35.91 -0.29 3.47
CA ILE A 7 36.01 0.53 4.67
C ILE A 7 34.58 0.94 5.00
N GLN A 8 33.99 0.28 5.98
CA GLN A 8 32.67 0.60 6.49
C GLN A 8 32.81 1.90 7.26
N VAL A 9 32.24 2.97 6.71
CA VAL A 9 32.22 4.26 7.38
C VAL A 9 30.99 4.27 8.29
N PRO A 10 31.14 4.45 9.61
CA PRO A 10 29.97 4.57 10.48
C PRO A 10 29.12 5.74 10.01
N MET A 11 27.82 5.52 9.88
CA MET A 11 26.87 6.52 9.40
C MET A 11 26.80 7.67 10.40
N PRO A 12 27.13 8.91 9.97
CA PRO A 12 26.96 10.08 10.80
C PRO A 12 25.49 10.28 11.21
N THR A 13 25.25 10.83 12.39
CA THR A 13 23.89 11.00 12.92
C THR A 13 23.04 11.93 12.07
N ASP A 14 23.64 12.96 11.47
CA ASP A 14 22.99 13.87 10.51
C ASP A 14 22.51 13.14 9.25
N VAL A 15 23.31 12.22 8.72
CA VAL A 15 22.93 11.37 7.58
C VAL A 15 21.78 10.45 7.95
N LEU A 16 21.85 9.80 9.12
CA LEU A 16 20.79 8.93 9.63
C LEU A 16 19.46 9.69 9.77
N ILE A 17 19.49 10.87 10.41
CA ILE A 17 18.32 11.75 10.57
C ILE A 17 17.76 12.14 9.20
N THR A 18 18.62 12.50 8.25
CA THR A 18 18.21 12.88 6.89
C THR A 18 17.50 11.73 6.19
N ILE A 19 18.03 10.50 6.27
CA ILE A 19 17.40 9.31 5.68
C ILE A 19 16.03 9.05 6.32
N ILE A 20 15.93 9.15 7.64
CA ILE A 20 14.65 8.99 8.35
C ILE A 20 13.64 10.05 7.90
N LEU A 21 14.05 11.32 7.77
CA LEU A 21 13.18 12.39 7.29
C LEU A 21 12.70 12.14 5.87
N ILE A 22 13.58 11.72 4.95
CA ILE A 22 13.21 11.36 3.58
C ILE A 22 12.20 10.20 3.58
N ALA A 23 12.42 9.17 4.40
CA ALA A 23 11.49 8.04 4.52
C ALA A 23 10.12 8.46 5.05
N VAL A 24 10.07 9.31 6.07
CA VAL A 24 8.81 9.83 6.62
C VAL A 24 8.06 10.65 5.58
N LEU A 25 8.76 11.51 4.83
CA LEU A 25 8.17 12.30 3.74
C LEU A 25 7.67 11.42 2.59
N GLU A 26 8.42 10.39 2.21
CA GLU A 26 8.02 9.42 1.19
C GLU A 26 6.72 8.72 1.61
N VAL A 27 6.68 8.15 2.82
CA VAL A 27 5.48 7.46 3.33
C VAL A 27 4.29 8.43 3.40
N GLY A 28 4.51 9.64 3.89
CA GLY A 28 3.47 10.69 3.95
C GLY A 28 2.92 11.05 2.57
N LEU A 29 3.80 11.27 1.59
CA LEU A 29 3.43 11.55 0.21
C LEU A 29 2.69 10.37 -0.43
N SER A 30 3.17 9.15 -0.19
CA SER A 30 2.58 7.91 -0.66
C SER A 30 1.15 7.76 -0.15
N ILE A 31 0.91 7.95 1.14
CA ILE A 31 -0.45 7.92 1.72
C ILE A 31 -1.33 9.02 1.12
N PHE A 32 -0.81 10.24 1.02
CA PHE A 32 -1.54 11.36 0.44
C PHE A 32 -1.99 11.07 -1.00
N LEU A 33 -1.08 10.56 -1.83
CA LEU A 33 -1.37 10.17 -3.20
C LEU A 33 -2.36 9.00 -3.27
N GLN A 34 -2.21 7.96 -2.43
CA GLN A 34 -3.19 6.85 -2.36
C GLN A 34 -4.58 7.39 -2.08
N ARG A 35 -4.73 8.28 -1.10
CA ARG A 35 -6.05 8.79 -0.71
C ARG A 35 -6.64 9.75 -1.75
N LYS A 36 -5.79 10.50 -2.45
CA LYS A 36 -6.23 11.39 -3.53
C LYS A 36 -6.65 10.61 -4.78
N LEU A 37 -5.98 9.50 -5.09
CA LEU A 37 -6.18 8.74 -6.32
C LEU A 37 -7.20 7.60 -6.19
N ILE A 38 -7.35 7.03 -4.99
CA ILE A 38 -8.29 5.94 -4.72
C ILE A 38 -9.62 6.51 -4.20
N ASN A 39 -10.70 6.24 -4.93
CA ASN A 39 -12.04 6.49 -4.41
C ASN A 39 -12.43 5.39 -3.41
N GLN A 40 -12.22 5.66 -2.12
CA GLN A 40 -12.51 4.72 -1.03
C GLN A 40 -13.98 4.29 -0.97
N LYS A 41 -14.93 5.20 -1.26
CA LYS A 41 -16.36 4.86 -1.30
C LYS A 41 -16.67 3.85 -2.39
N LYS A 42 -16.13 4.08 -3.60
CA LYS A 42 -16.29 3.16 -4.72
C LYS A 42 -15.60 1.81 -4.49
N MET A 43 -14.43 1.81 -3.85
CA MET A 43 -13.74 0.58 -3.47
C MET A 43 -14.56 -0.26 -2.48
N ARG A 44 -15.17 0.37 -1.47
CA ARG A 44 -16.05 -0.29 -0.50
C ARG A 44 -17.29 -0.88 -1.17
N SER A 45 -17.93 -0.14 -2.08
CA SER A 45 -19.12 -0.64 -2.77
C SER A 45 -18.81 -1.81 -3.72
N LEU A 46 -17.69 -1.77 -4.44
CA LEU A 46 -17.21 -2.90 -5.26
C LEU A 46 -16.90 -4.13 -4.39
N THR A 47 -16.20 -3.93 -3.27
CA THR A 47 -15.87 -5.01 -2.32
C THR A 47 -17.13 -5.66 -1.77
N ARG A 48 -18.15 -4.86 -1.42
CA ARG A 48 -19.44 -5.38 -0.95
C ARG A 48 -20.16 -6.20 -2.03
N LYS A 49 -20.31 -5.67 -3.24
CA LYS A 49 -20.96 -6.39 -4.36
C LYS A 49 -20.24 -7.69 -4.71
N MET A 50 -18.91 -7.67 -4.70
CA MET A 50 -18.09 -8.85 -4.95
C MET A 50 -18.27 -9.89 -3.84
N ASN A 51 -18.33 -9.48 -2.56
CA ASN A 51 -18.58 -10.39 -1.45
C ASN A 51 -19.97 -11.02 -1.51
N GLU A 52 -20.99 -10.23 -1.86
CA GLU A 52 -22.36 -10.73 -2.06
C GLU A 52 -22.41 -11.78 -3.18
N LYS A 53 -21.92 -11.46 -4.38
CA LYS A 53 -21.88 -12.42 -5.51
C LYS A 53 -20.99 -13.63 -5.24
N SER A 54 -19.92 -13.46 -4.48
CA SER A 54 -19.04 -14.58 -4.09
C SER A 54 -19.71 -15.52 -3.09
N LYS A 55 -20.60 -15.02 -2.23
CA LYS A 55 -21.43 -15.87 -1.36
C LYS A 55 -22.44 -16.66 -2.19
N GLU A 56 -23.14 -16.01 -3.11
CA GLU A 56 -24.08 -16.67 -4.03
C GLU A 56 -23.38 -17.78 -4.85
N LEU A 57 -22.18 -17.51 -5.38
CA LEU A 57 -21.37 -18.51 -6.07
C LEU A 57 -21.02 -19.70 -5.17
N ARG A 58 -20.64 -19.45 -3.91
CA ARG A 58 -20.34 -20.52 -2.94
C ARG A 58 -21.57 -21.36 -2.62
N GLU A 59 -22.74 -20.76 -2.54
CA GLU A 59 -24.01 -21.47 -2.33
C GLU A 59 -24.34 -22.37 -3.52
N LEU A 60 -24.19 -21.87 -4.76
CA LEU A 60 -24.38 -22.65 -5.99
C LEU A 60 -23.42 -23.85 -6.08
N ILE A 61 -22.17 -23.67 -5.67
CA ILE A 61 -21.17 -24.76 -5.61
C ILE A 61 -21.59 -25.80 -4.55
N LYS A 62 -22.02 -25.34 -3.37
CA LYS A 62 -22.49 -26.23 -2.29
C LYS A 62 -23.75 -27.00 -2.66
N SER A 63 -24.62 -26.41 -3.47
CA SER A 63 -25.85 -27.04 -3.95
C SER A 63 -25.64 -27.95 -5.17
N ASN A 64 -24.39 -28.20 -5.60
CA ASN A 64 -24.06 -28.92 -6.83
C ASN A 64 -24.86 -28.42 -8.05
N ALA A 65 -25.01 -27.09 -8.17
CA ALA A 65 -25.67 -26.48 -9.32
C ALA A 65 -24.92 -26.84 -10.61
N ALA A 66 -25.65 -26.84 -11.73
CA ALA A 66 -25.08 -27.14 -13.03
C ALA A 66 -23.95 -26.15 -13.39
N GLN A 67 -22.92 -26.65 -14.09
CA GLN A 67 -21.70 -25.90 -14.37
C GLN A 67 -21.95 -24.61 -15.16
N ASP A 68 -22.97 -24.59 -16.02
CA ASP A 68 -23.42 -23.43 -16.78
C ASP A 68 -23.89 -22.28 -15.87
N VAL A 69 -24.63 -22.60 -14.79
CA VAL A 69 -25.09 -21.63 -13.79
C VAL A 69 -23.91 -21.06 -13.00
N ILE A 70 -22.96 -21.93 -12.63
CA ILE A 70 -21.72 -21.53 -11.94
C ILE A 70 -20.89 -20.61 -12.84
N ALA A 71 -20.70 -20.98 -14.11
CA ALA A 71 -19.95 -20.20 -15.08
C ALA A 71 -20.60 -18.84 -15.37
N SER A 72 -21.93 -18.79 -15.46
CA SER A 72 -22.68 -17.53 -15.58
C SER A 72 -22.40 -16.61 -14.39
N LYS A 73 -22.39 -17.15 -13.17
CA LYS A 73 -22.13 -16.36 -11.97
C LYS A 73 -20.67 -15.89 -11.86
N GLN A 74 -19.71 -16.70 -12.30
CA GLN A 74 -18.32 -16.28 -12.42
C GLN A 74 -18.14 -15.12 -13.41
N LYS A 75 -18.88 -15.12 -14.53
CA LYS A 75 -18.88 -14.01 -15.50
C LYS A 75 -19.42 -12.71 -14.91
N GLU A 76 -20.30 -12.75 -13.91
CA GLU A 76 -20.75 -11.55 -13.20
C GLU A 76 -19.71 -10.99 -12.21
N ILE A 77 -18.86 -11.86 -11.64
CA ILE A 77 -17.83 -11.47 -10.67
C ILE A 77 -16.61 -10.88 -11.39
N TYR A 78 -16.23 -11.45 -12.53
CA TYR A 78 -15.06 -11.02 -13.30
C TYR A 78 -15.00 -9.50 -13.59
N PRO A 79 -16.06 -8.83 -14.10
CA PRO A 79 -16.02 -7.39 -14.34
C PRO A 79 -15.86 -6.58 -13.06
N LEU A 80 -16.43 -7.03 -11.93
CA LEU A 80 -16.25 -6.37 -10.63
C LEU A 80 -14.80 -6.49 -10.14
N MET A 81 -14.20 -7.67 -10.32
CA MET A 81 -12.79 -7.90 -9.99
C MET A 81 -11.89 -7.03 -10.88
N MET A 82 -12.13 -6.97 -12.19
CA MET A 82 -11.40 -6.10 -13.10
C MET A 82 -11.53 -4.62 -12.71
N GLU A 83 -12.73 -4.17 -12.34
CA GLU A 83 -12.96 -2.80 -11.91
C GLU A 83 -12.23 -2.48 -10.61
N GLN A 84 -12.27 -3.39 -9.64
CA GLN A 84 -11.52 -3.26 -8.39
C GLN A 84 -10.01 -3.18 -8.64
N THR A 85 -9.48 -4.07 -9.47
CA THR A 85 -8.08 -4.09 -9.88
C THR A 85 -7.70 -2.78 -10.56
N LYS A 86 -8.52 -2.26 -11.50
CA LYS A 86 -8.27 -0.94 -12.12
C LYS A 86 -8.19 0.20 -11.10
N HIS A 87 -9.01 0.17 -10.04
CA HIS A 87 -8.93 1.17 -8.97
C HIS A 87 -7.68 1.01 -8.12
N GLN A 88 -7.25 -0.21 -7.83
CA GLN A 88 -5.98 -0.46 -7.14
C GLN A 88 -4.79 -0.05 -8.02
N PHE A 89 -4.89 -0.22 -9.34
CA PHE A 89 -3.80 0.08 -10.24
C PHE A 89 -3.43 1.57 -10.27
N LYS A 90 -4.39 2.46 -9.99
CA LYS A 90 -4.13 3.90 -9.86
C LYS A 90 -3.12 4.23 -8.77
N SER A 91 -2.97 3.35 -7.78
CA SER A 91 -2.02 3.51 -6.69
C SER A 91 -0.60 3.07 -7.06
N PHE A 92 -0.38 2.37 -8.18
CA PHE A 92 0.98 1.99 -8.60
C PHE A 92 1.86 3.17 -8.97
N VAL A 93 1.31 4.38 -9.12
CA VAL A 93 2.11 5.61 -9.34
C VAL A 93 3.12 5.88 -8.22
N ILE A 94 2.92 5.27 -7.06
CA ILE A 94 3.82 5.39 -5.90
C ILE A 94 5.12 4.63 -6.12
N LEU A 95 5.07 3.50 -6.83
CA LEU A 95 6.24 2.67 -7.04
C LEU A 95 7.35 3.41 -7.82
N PRO A 96 7.07 4.11 -8.94
CA PRO A 96 8.06 4.98 -9.58
C PRO A 96 8.66 6.04 -8.66
N ILE A 97 7.87 6.63 -7.76
CA ILE A 97 8.35 7.64 -6.81
C ILE A 97 9.33 7.01 -5.82
N PHE A 98 8.96 5.87 -5.24
CA PHE A 98 9.84 5.10 -4.36
C PHE A 98 11.15 4.73 -5.08
N LEU A 99 11.06 4.21 -6.31
CA LEU A 99 12.23 3.84 -7.11
C LEU A 99 13.12 5.04 -7.42
N ALA A 100 12.55 6.21 -7.73
CA ALA A 100 13.32 7.42 -7.95
C ALA A 100 14.06 7.85 -6.69
N ILE A 101 13.42 7.80 -5.52
CA ILE A 101 14.09 8.11 -4.25
C ILE A 101 15.21 7.10 -3.98
N TYR A 102 14.92 5.80 -4.14
CA TYR A 102 15.81 4.71 -3.80
C TYR A 102 17.04 4.62 -4.71
N TYR A 103 16.86 4.73 -6.03
CA TYR A 103 17.93 4.52 -7.02
C TYR A 103 18.59 5.81 -7.52
N VAL A 104 17.94 6.97 -7.36
CA VAL A 104 18.48 8.25 -7.86
C VAL A 104 18.82 9.18 -6.71
N VAL A 105 17.87 9.51 -5.84
CA VAL A 105 18.06 10.54 -4.80
C VAL A 105 19.07 10.09 -3.74
N LEU A 106 18.87 8.92 -3.14
CA LEU A 106 19.76 8.44 -2.09
C LEU A 106 21.20 8.20 -2.59
N PRO A 107 21.43 7.55 -3.76
CA PRO A 107 22.77 7.41 -4.29
C PRO A 107 23.41 8.74 -4.71
N ALA A 108 22.64 9.71 -5.21
CA ALA A 108 23.18 11.03 -5.53
C ALA A 108 23.64 11.81 -4.28
N MET A 109 22.94 11.63 -3.15
CA MET A 109 23.29 12.30 -1.89
C MET A 109 24.41 11.59 -1.11
N PHE A 110 24.41 10.25 -1.12
CA PHE A 110 25.24 9.44 -0.21
C PHE A 110 26.11 8.39 -0.89
N GLY A 111 25.93 8.13 -2.20
CA GLY A 111 26.56 7.02 -2.91
C GLY A 111 28.08 7.08 -3.04
N SER A 112 28.70 8.24 -2.79
CA SER A 112 30.16 8.36 -2.73
C SER A 112 30.77 7.78 -1.45
N LYS A 113 29.95 7.44 -0.45
CA LYS A 113 30.39 6.94 0.86
C LYS A 113 29.61 5.68 1.23
N ASN A 114 30.33 4.62 1.60
CA ASN A 114 29.73 3.39 2.11
C ASN A 114 29.36 3.57 3.58
N TYR A 115 28.29 4.33 3.84
CA TYR A 115 27.78 4.57 5.19
C TYR A 115 27.00 3.36 5.71
N PHE A 116 27.33 2.95 6.94
CA PHE A 116 26.67 1.83 7.63
C PHE A 116 26.16 2.22 9.02
N PHE A 117 24.98 1.72 9.37
CA PHE A 117 24.39 1.82 10.70
C PHE A 117 23.94 0.42 11.14
N MET A 118 24.49 -0.09 12.26
CA MET A 118 24.21 -1.44 12.77
C MET A 118 24.38 -2.55 11.71
N GLY A 119 25.40 -2.43 10.85
CA GLY A 119 25.65 -3.38 9.76
C GLY A 119 24.78 -3.19 8.52
N LEU A 120 23.83 -2.26 8.53
CA LEU A 120 22.96 -1.92 7.40
C LEU A 120 23.51 -0.73 6.63
N GLY A 121 23.54 -0.81 5.30
CA GLY A 121 23.84 0.30 4.42
C GLY A 121 22.74 1.36 4.43
N TYR A 122 23.03 2.58 3.99
CA TYR A 122 22.05 3.68 3.96
C TYR A 122 20.75 3.36 3.19
N LEU A 123 20.83 2.58 2.11
CA LEU A 123 19.66 2.11 1.36
C LEU A 123 18.80 1.12 2.16
N GLU A 124 19.45 0.23 2.90
CA GLU A 124 18.78 -0.78 3.73
C GLU A 124 18.11 -0.12 4.94
N VAL A 125 18.78 0.85 5.56
CA VAL A 125 18.20 1.68 6.63
C VAL A 125 16.96 2.41 6.10
N PHE A 126 17.05 3.05 4.94
CA PHE A 126 15.89 3.70 4.32
C PHE A 126 14.73 2.72 4.10
N PHE A 127 15.01 1.55 3.52
CA PHE A 127 14.00 0.53 3.25
C PHE A 127 13.31 0.06 4.53
N VAL A 128 14.08 -0.23 5.58
CA VAL A 128 13.55 -0.66 6.89
C VAL A 128 12.66 0.43 7.50
N VAL A 129 13.08 1.69 7.45
CA VAL A 129 12.28 2.80 7.99
C VAL A 129 10.98 2.98 7.20
N VAL A 130 11.04 2.99 5.86
CA VAL A 130 9.85 3.05 5.00
C VAL A 130 8.90 1.89 5.28
N PHE A 131 9.43 0.67 5.44
CA PHE A 131 8.62 -0.51 5.73
C PHE A 131 7.91 -0.42 7.09
N VAL A 132 8.65 -0.10 8.16
CA VAL A 132 8.09 0.04 9.51
C VAL A 132 7.07 1.17 9.56
N MET A 133 7.40 2.34 9.01
CA MET A 133 6.48 3.48 8.94
C MET A 133 5.26 3.16 8.08
N GLY A 134 5.43 2.47 6.96
CA GLY A 134 4.33 2.03 6.09
C GLY A 134 3.33 1.12 6.81
N ILE A 135 3.82 0.18 7.63
CA ILE A 135 2.95 -0.66 8.47
C ILE A 135 2.20 0.19 9.50
N ILE A 136 2.90 1.04 10.25
CA ILE A 136 2.30 1.91 11.27
C ILE A 136 1.22 2.79 10.63
N SER A 137 1.54 3.44 9.52
CA SER A 137 0.61 4.28 8.77
C SER A 137 -0.58 3.51 8.23
N SER A 138 -0.39 2.28 7.74
CA SER A 138 -1.50 1.42 7.30
C SER A 138 -2.50 1.15 8.41
N VAL A 139 -2.01 0.84 9.62
CA VAL A 139 -2.87 0.65 10.80
C VAL A 139 -3.60 1.94 11.16
N ILE A 140 -2.91 3.08 11.17
CA ILE A 140 -3.52 4.40 11.46
C ILE A 140 -4.63 4.72 10.45
N VAL A 141 -4.36 4.55 9.15
CA VAL A 141 -5.33 4.79 8.08
C VAL A 141 -6.54 3.87 8.21
N LEU A 142 -6.32 2.58 8.52
CA LEU A 142 -7.41 1.62 8.73
C LEU A 142 -8.33 2.05 9.89
N LEU A 143 -7.75 2.48 11.01
CA LEU A 143 -8.51 2.95 12.17
C LEU A 143 -9.30 4.22 11.85
N TYR A 144 -8.68 5.17 11.14
CA TYR A 144 -9.34 6.39 10.68
C TYR A 144 -10.52 6.06 9.74
N ASP A 145 -10.29 5.19 8.75
CA ASP A 145 -11.29 4.82 7.74
C ASP A 145 -12.49 4.10 8.36
N ARG A 146 -12.25 3.25 9.37
CA ARG A 146 -13.31 2.59 10.15
C ARG A 146 -14.15 3.60 10.93
N LYS A 147 -13.50 4.56 11.63
CA LYS A 147 -14.23 5.61 12.36
C LYS A 147 -15.08 6.44 11.41
N LYS A 148 -14.50 6.88 10.28
CA LYS A 148 -15.21 7.67 9.28
C LYS A 148 -16.41 6.91 8.69
N ALA A 149 -16.24 5.61 8.39
CA ALA A 149 -17.34 4.79 7.87
C ALA A 149 -18.53 4.67 8.83
N LYS A 150 -18.25 4.58 10.14
CA LYS A 150 -19.31 4.53 11.17
C LYS A 150 -20.08 5.84 11.25
N LEU A 151 -19.37 6.97 11.24
CA LEU A 151 -19.99 8.29 11.26
C LEU A 151 -20.89 8.52 10.04
N GLU A 152 -20.39 8.20 8.82
CA GLU A 152 -21.19 8.30 7.59
C GLU A 152 -22.46 7.43 7.65
N ALA A 153 -22.40 6.23 8.25
CA ALA A 153 -23.54 5.34 8.37
C ALA A 153 -24.57 5.78 9.45
N GLU A 154 -24.13 6.47 10.50
CA GLU A 154 -25.00 7.05 11.52
C GLU A 154 -25.73 8.29 10.97
N GLU A 155 -25.04 9.13 10.20
CA GLU A 155 -25.63 10.28 9.51
C GLU A 155 -26.70 9.87 8.49
N GLU A 156 -26.46 8.83 7.68
CA GLU A 156 -27.45 8.32 6.72
C GLU A 156 -28.72 7.77 7.41
N LYS A 157 -28.56 7.14 8.58
CA LYS A 157 -29.71 6.65 9.38
C LYS A 157 -30.49 7.79 10.03
N ALA A 158 -29.79 8.82 10.52
CA ALA A 158 -30.41 9.99 11.12
C ALA A 158 -31.15 10.85 10.08
N ALA A 159 -30.66 10.92 8.83
CA ALA A 159 -31.31 11.65 7.75
C ALA A 159 -32.51 10.91 7.12
N SER A 160 -32.69 9.62 7.43
CA SER A 160 -33.80 8.78 6.96
C SER A 160 -34.86 8.47 8.03
N SER A 161 -34.67 9.01 9.24
CA SER A 161 -35.62 8.96 10.37
C SER A 161 -36.31 10.32 10.54
#